data_AF-A0A072PP73-F1
#
_entry.id   AF-A0A072PP73-F1
#
_cell.length_a   1.000
_cell.length_b   1.000
_cell.length_c   1.000
_cell.angle_alpha   90.00
_cell.angle_beta   90.00
_cell.angle_gamma   90.00
#
_symmetry.space_group_name_H-M   'P 1'
#
loop_
_entity.id
_entity.type
_entity.pdbx_description
1 polymer ?
#
loop_
_entity_poly.entity_id
_entity_poly.type
_entity_poly.pdbx_seq_one_letter_code
_entity_poly.pdbx_strand_id
1 'polypeptide(L)'
;APKESLLRYLYAIAAATTASGVPYALTFLRRTNGALSRRAQSLAGPGNGAIALTYAFNERRSVERDKKFSTLELVRRWQWHNSVRTLVLVLGTAVGTLAVAMD
;
A
#
# COMPACT_ATOMS: atom_id res chain seq x y z
N ALA A 1 14.65 4.12 34.12
CA ALA A 1 14.68 5.43 33.43
C ALA A 1 15.13 5.34 31.96
N PRO A 2 16.25 4.69 31.56
CA PRO A 2 16.65 4.61 30.14
C PRO A 2 15.89 3.54 29.33
N LYS A 3 15.70 2.35 29.91
CA LYS A 3 14.96 1.22 29.29
C LYS A 3 13.53 1.60 28.92
N GLU A 4 12.83 2.26 29.83
CA GLU A 4 11.45 2.71 29.63
C GLU A 4 11.32 3.79 28.53
N SER A 5 12.30 4.71 28.45
CA SER A 5 12.35 5.69 27.36
C SER A 5 12.56 5.01 26.01
N LEU A 6 13.49 4.04 25.94
CA LEU A 6 13.74 3.26 24.72
C LEU A 6 12.51 2.46 24.27
N LEU A 7 11.83 1.76 25.20
CA LEU A 7 10.61 1.00 24.88
C LEU A 7 9.51 1.89 24.31
N ARG A 8 9.29 3.07 24.90
CA ARG A 8 8.32 4.05 24.37
C ARG A 8 8.68 4.49 22.95
N TYR A 9 9.96 4.70 22.65
CA TYR A 9 10.42 5.02 21.29
C TYR A 9 10.18 3.87 20.31
N LEU A 10 10.51 2.63 20.68
CA LEU A 10 10.31 1.47 19.82
C LEU A 10 8.82 1.25 19.52
N TYR A 11 7.95 1.30 20.53
CA TYR A 11 6.50 1.22 20.33
C TYR A 11 5.97 2.35 19.45
N ALA A 12 6.44 3.59 19.64
CA ALA A 12 6.03 4.72 18.80
C ALA A 12 6.45 4.53 17.34
N ILE A 13 7.68 4.06 17.08
CA ILE A 13 8.16 3.77 15.72
C ILE A 13 7.33 2.64 15.10
N ALA A 14 7.09 1.55 15.83
CA ALA A 14 6.29 0.42 15.35
C ALA A 14 4.86 0.86 14.98
N ALA A 15 4.22 1.66 15.82
CA ALA A 15 2.89 2.20 15.58
C ALA A 15 2.87 3.13 14.35
N ALA A 16 3.80 4.08 14.28
CA ALA A 16 3.84 5.06 13.19
C ALA A 16 4.09 4.39 11.83
N THR A 17 5.07 3.48 11.76
CA THR A 17 5.39 2.76 10.52
C THR A 17 4.23 1.86 10.08
N THR A 18 3.64 1.10 11.00
CA THR A 18 2.48 0.24 10.69
C THR A 18 1.27 1.06 10.22
N ALA A 19 0.91 2.11 10.95
CA ALA A 19 -0.22 2.97 10.61
C ALA A 19 -0.02 3.71 9.27
N SER A 20 1.23 4.05 8.92
CA SER A 20 1.55 4.77 7.67
C SER A 20 1.24 3.97 6.38
N GLY A 21 1.11 2.64 6.47
CA GLY A 21 0.80 1.79 5.32
C GLY A 21 -0.54 2.13 4.67
N VAL A 22 -1.54 2.53 5.46
CA VAL A 22 -2.88 2.91 4.97
C VAL A 22 -2.85 4.20 4.14
N PRO A 23 -2.38 5.36 4.66
CA PRO A 23 -2.32 6.58 3.86
C PRO A 23 -1.38 6.44 2.66
N TYR A 24 -0.29 5.67 2.78
CA TYR A 24 0.59 5.36 1.64
C TYR A 24 -0.16 4.62 0.53
N ALA A 25 -0.91 3.57 0.88
CA ALA A 25 -1.67 2.79 -0.09
C ALA A 25 -2.78 3.63 -0.75
N LEU A 26 -3.50 4.44 0.03
CA LEU A 26 -4.54 5.33 -0.48
C LEU A 26 -3.98 6.42 -1.41
N THR A 27 -2.77 6.89 -1.15
CA THR A 27 -2.14 7.98 -1.93
C THR A 27 -1.50 7.48 -3.22
N PHE A 28 -0.70 6.40 -3.14
CA PHE A 28 0.14 5.96 -4.26
C PHE A 28 -0.43 4.77 -5.02
N LEU A 29 -0.95 3.77 -4.30
CA LEU A 29 -1.40 2.51 -4.89
C LEU A 29 -2.82 2.62 -5.46
N ARG A 30 -3.73 3.33 -4.78
CA ARG A 30 -5.16 3.42 -5.15
C ARG A 30 -5.41 3.69 -6.64
N ARG A 31 -4.82 4.77 -7.17
CA ARG A 31 -4.96 5.13 -8.58
C ARG A 31 -4.32 4.13 -9.56
N THR A 32 -3.25 3.47 -9.14
CA THR A 32 -2.57 2.45 -9.95
C THR A 32 -3.38 1.16 -9.97
N ASN A 33 -3.95 0.77 -8.83
CA ASN A 33 -4.88 -0.34 -8.71
C ASN A 33 -6.12 -0.10 -9.57
N GLY A 34 -6.73 1.09 -9.48
CA GLY A 34 -7.87 1.45 -10.32
C GLY A 34 -7.58 1.35 -11.81
N ALA A 35 -6.42 1.86 -12.27
CA ALA A 35 -6.00 1.73 -13.66
C ALA A 35 -5.77 0.26 -14.08
N LEU A 36 -5.13 -0.56 -13.23
CA LEU A 36 -4.94 -1.99 -13.51
C LEU A 36 -6.27 -2.74 -13.57
N SER A 37 -7.24 -2.42 -12.71
CA SER A 37 -8.59 -3.00 -12.77
C SER A 37 -9.31 -2.68 -14.08
N ARG A 38 -9.14 -1.46 -14.61
CA ARG A 38 -9.66 -1.07 -15.94
C ARG A 38 -9.07 -1.91 -17.06
N ARG A 39 -7.76 -2.15 -17.01
CA ARG A 39 -7.07 -3.04 -17.97
C ARG A 39 -7.54 -4.49 -17.83
N ALA A 40 -7.69 -4.98 -16.60
CA ALA A 40 -8.20 -6.31 -16.35
C ALA A 40 -9.61 -6.49 -16.91
N GLN A 41 -10.51 -5.53 -16.70
CA GLN A 41 -11.86 -5.58 -17.27
C GLN A 41 -11.87 -5.50 -18.79
N SER A 42 -10.98 -4.71 -19.39
CA SER A 42 -10.85 -4.65 -20.86
C SER A 42 -10.43 -5.99 -21.47
N LEU A 43 -9.59 -6.76 -20.76
CA LEU A 43 -9.11 -8.07 -21.21
C LEU A 43 -10.08 -9.21 -20.90
N ALA A 44 -10.67 -9.21 -19.71
CA ALA A 44 -11.53 -10.29 -19.22
C ALA A 44 -13.01 -10.13 -19.61
N GLY A 45 -13.41 -8.94 -20.07
CA GLY A 45 -14.81 -8.57 -20.28
C GLY A 45 -15.50 -8.09 -18.99
N PRO A 46 -16.74 -7.59 -19.10
CA PRO A 46 -17.53 -7.15 -17.96
C PRO A 46 -17.87 -8.35 -17.05
N GLY A 47 -17.59 -8.22 -15.76
CA GLY A 47 -17.96 -9.22 -14.74
C GLY A 47 -18.46 -8.57 -13.46
N ASN A 48 -19.04 -9.37 -12.57
CA ASN A 48 -19.47 -8.95 -11.22
C ASN A 48 -18.26 -8.79 -10.28
N GLY A 49 -17.27 -8.02 -10.69
CA GLY A 49 -15.98 -7.90 -10.00
C GLY A 49 -16.14 -7.55 -8.53
N ALA A 50 -15.36 -8.19 -7.66
CA ALA A 50 -15.34 -7.90 -6.24
C ALA A 50 -15.13 -6.40 -5.97
N ILE A 51 -15.69 -5.87 -4.88
CA ILE A 51 -15.54 -4.45 -4.49
C ILE A 51 -14.06 -4.03 -4.47
N ALA A 52 -13.16 -4.94 -4.06
CA ALA A 52 -11.71 -4.72 -4.07
C ALA A 52 -11.10 -4.45 -5.47
N LEU A 53 -11.78 -4.89 -6.54
CA LEU A 53 -11.39 -4.65 -7.93
C LEU A 53 -12.00 -3.36 -8.48
N THR A 54 -13.14 -2.91 -7.95
CA THR A 54 -13.87 -1.76 -8.50
C THR A 54 -13.74 -0.47 -7.68
N TYR A 55 -13.20 -0.54 -6.46
CA TYR A 55 -13.20 0.57 -5.49
C TYR A 55 -12.55 1.89 -5.96
N ALA A 56 -11.59 1.81 -6.88
CA ALA A 56 -10.90 2.98 -7.46
C ALA A 56 -11.09 3.08 -8.99
N PHE A 57 -11.94 2.23 -9.57
CA PHE A 57 -12.05 2.02 -11.02
C PHE A 57 -12.55 3.27 -11.77
N ASN A 58 -13.55 3.96 -11.21
CA ASN A 58 -14.18 5.14 -11.80
C ASN A 58 -13.56 6.47 -11.34
N GLU A 59 -12.49 6.42 -10.54
CA GLU A 59 -11.86 7.65 -10.07
C GLU A 59 -11.15 8.37 -11.21
N ARG A 60 -11.31 9.68 -11.28
CA ARG A 60 -10.66 10.54 -12.28
C ARG A 60 -9.16 10.24 -12.42
N ARG A 61 -8.45 10.12 -11.28
CA ARG A 61 -7.00 9.84 -11.26
C ARG A 61 -6.65 8.44 -11.79
N SER A 62 -7.54 7.47 -11.63
CA SER A 62 -7.36 6.12 -12.18
C SER A 62 -7.58 6.11 -13.68
N VAL A 63 -8.61 6.80 -14.17
CA VAL A 63 -8.89 6.95 -15.61
C VAL A 63 -7.76 7.70 -16.33
N GLU A 64 -7.29 8.81 -15.76
CA GLU A 64 -6.15 9.56 -16.30
C GLU A 64 -4.88 8.71 -16.34
N ARG A 65 -4.64 7.91 -15.30
CA ARG A 65 -3.48 7.02 -15.20
C ARG A 65 -3.55 5.85 -16.19
N ASP A 66 -4.73 5.26 -16.36
CA ASP A 66 -5.01 4.22 -17.36
C ASP A 66 -4.72 4.70 -18.78
N LYS A 67 -5.09 5.95 -19.11
CA LYS A 67 -4.77 6.56 -20.42
C LYS A 67 -3.30 6.93 -20.58
N LYS A 68 -2.62 7.30 -19.50
CA LYS A 68 -1.25 7.83 -19.53
C LYS A 68 -0.15 6.76 -19.60
N PHE A 69 -0.35 5.61 -18.96
CA PHE A 69 0.68 4.60 -18.82
C PHE A 69 0.30 3.29 -19.49
N SER A 70 1.30 2.59 -20.03
CA SER A 70 1.15 1.21 -20.49
C SER A 70 0.91 0.25 -19.32
N THR A 71 0.36 -0.93 -19.60
CA THR A 71 0.17 -1.98 -18.60
C THR A 71 1.48 -2.34 -17.89
N LEU A 72 2.58 -2.45 -18.64
CA LEU A 72 3.89 -2.79 -18.08
C LEU A 72 4.38 -1.72 -17.08
N GLU A 73 4.21 -0.44 -17.40
CA GLU A 73 4.57 0.67 -16.49
C GLU A 73 3.69 0.69 -15.24
N LEU A 74 2.38 0.42 -15.39
CA LEU A 74 1.46 0.31 -14.25
C LEU A 74 1.87 -0.83 -13.31
N VAL A 75 2.21 -2.01 -13.86
CA VAL A 75 2.69 -3.15 -13.08
C VAL A 75 4.00 -2.82 -12.36
N ARG A 76 4.99 -2.24 -13.05
CA ARG A 76 6.26 -1.83 -12.42
C ARG A 76 6.06 -0.83 -11.29
N ARG A 77 5.19 0.17 -11.48
CA ARG A 77 4.83 1.15 -10.43
C ARG A 77 4.11 0.49 -9.27
N TRP A 78 3.20 -0.42 -9.55
CA TRP A 78 2.49 -1.19 -8.53
C TRP A 78 3.46 -2.04 -7.71
N GLN A 79 4.37 -2.76 -8.37
CA GLN A 79 5.41 -3.56 -7.72
C GLN A 79 6.28 -2.69 -6.82
N TRP A 80 6.82 -1.59 -7.36
CA TRP A 80 7.65 -0.65 -6.59
C TRP A 80 6.96 -0.15 -5.32
N HIS A 81 5.74 0.39 -5.45
CA HIS A 81 5.00 0.91 -4.30
C HIS A 81 4.58 -0.18 -3.31
N ASN A 82 4.30 -1.40 -3.78
CA ASN A 82 4.06 -2.53 -2.88
C ASN A 82 5.33 -2.92 -2.14
N SER A 83 6.50 -2.98 -2.79
CA SER A 83 7.77 -3.28 -2.12
C SER A 83 8.08 -2.26 -1.03
N VAL A 84 7.89 -0.97 -1.30
CA VAL A 84 8.06 0.09 -0.29
C VAL A 84 7.10 -0.10 0.88
N ARG A 85 5.81 -0.34 0.59
CA ARG A 85 4.81 -0.59 1.64
C ARG A 85 5.16 -1.80 2.49
N THR A 86 5.53 -2.91 1.85
CA THR A 86 5.94 -4.14 2.53
C THR A 86 7.15 -3.90 3.43
N LEU A 87 8.18 -3.20 2.93
CA LEU A 87 9.36 -2.87 3.72
C LEU A 87 8.99 -2.07 4.97
N VAL A 88 8.17 -1.03 4.84
CA VAL A 88 7.73 -0.20 5.98
C VAL A 88 6.96 -1.03 7.02
N LEU A 89 6.05 -1.91 6.57
CA LEU A 89 5.27 -2.76 7.47
C LEU A 89 6.12 -3.83 8.16
N VAL A 90 7.07 -4.44 7.44
CA VAL A 90 8.01 -5.43 7.99
C VAL A 90 8.91 -4.77 9.03
N LEU A 91 9.44 -3.57 8.76
CA LEU A 91 10.22 -2.81 9.73
C LEU A 91 9.40 -2.48 10.97
N GLY A 92 8.17 -2.01 10.81
CA GLY A 92 7.28 -1.73 11.94
C GLY A 92 6.98 -2.97 12.79
N THR A 93 6.75 -4.10 12.13
CA THR A 93 6.55 -5.40 12.80
C THR A 93 7.80 -5.82 13.57
N ALA A 94 8.98 -5.77 12.93
CA ALA A 94 10.25 -6.15 13.56
C ALA A 94 10.57 -5.26 14.78
N VAL A 95 10.37 -3.95 14.68
CA VAL A 95 10.55 -3.00 15.78
C VAL A 95 9.56 -3.27 16.90
N GLY A 96 8.30 -3.56 16.58
CA GLY A 96 7.28 -3.91 17.57
C GLY A 96 7.61 -5.20 18.31
N THR A 97 8.02 -6.25 17.59
CA THR A 97 8.48 -7.51 18.17
C THR A 97 9.69 -7.31 19.08
N LEU A 98 10.65 -6.47 18.67
CA LEU A 98 11.81 -6.13 19.50
C LEU A 98 11.38 -5.40 20.78
N ALA A 99 10.45 -4.45 20.68
CA ALA A 99 9.91 -3.75 21.85
C ALA A 99 9.29 -4.73 22.85
N VAL A 100 8.45 -5.65 22.36
CA VAL A 100 7.81 -6.70 23.18
C VAL A 100 8.84 -7.64 23.80
N ALA A 101 9.87 -8.03 23.06
CA ALA A 101 10.92 -8.91 23.58
C ALA A 101 11.80 -8.24 24.64
N MET A 102 11.87 -6.90 24.62
CA MET A 102 12.66 -6.11 25.56
C MET A 102 11.86 -5.65 26.78
N ASP A 103 10.53 -5.65 26.73
CA ASP A 103 9.63 -5.27 27.82
C ASP A 103 9.84 -6.19 29.04
#